data_AF-C8Z9W8-F1
#
_entry.id   AF-C8Z9W8-F1
#
_cell.length_a   1.000
_cell.length_b   1.000
_cell.length_c   1.000
_cell.angle_alpha   90.00
_cell.angle_beta   90.00
_cell.angle_gamma   90.00
#
_symmetry.space_group_name_H-M   'P 1'
#
loop_
_entity.id
_entity.type
_entity.pdbx_description
1 polymer ?
#
loop_
_entity_poly.entity_id
_entity_poly.type
_entity_poly.pdbx_seq_one_letter_code
_entity_poly.pdbx_strand_id
1 'polypeptide(L)'
;MEFTPIDPHQHQNAATLLCCNCGTPIDGSTGLVMCYDCIKLTVDITQGIPREANISFCRNCERFLQPPGQWIRAELESRELLAICLRRLKGLTKVRLVDASFIWTEPHSRRIRIKLTVQGEAMTNTIIQQTFEVEYIVIAMQCPDCARSYTTNTWRATVQIRQKVPHKRTFLFLEQLILKHNAHVDTISISEAKDGLDFFYAQKNHAVKMIDFLNAVVPIKHKKSEELISQDTHTGASTYKFSYSVEIVPICKDDLVVLPKKLAKSMGNISQFVLCSKISNTVQFMDPTTLQTADLSPSVYWRAPFNALADVTQLVEFIVLDVDSTGISRGNRVLADITVARTSDLGVNDQVYYVRSHLGGICHAGDSVMGYFIANSNYNSDLFDGLNIDYVPDVVLVKKLYQRKSKKSRHWKLKRMAKEHKDIDASLDYNSRAQKQEMERAEKDYELFLQELEEDAELRQSVNLYKNREANVPPEEHEMDEDEDEDAPQINIDELLDELDEMTLEDGVENTPVESQQ
;
A
#
# COMPACT_ATOMS: atom_id res chain seq x y z
N MET A 1 90.11 12.13 15.54
CA MET A 1 89.53 10.82 15.19
C MET A 1 88.87 10.99 13.84
N GLU A 2 89.61 10.65 12.80
CA GLU A 2 89.14 10.61 11.41
C GLU A 2 88.16 9.44 11.26
N PHE A 3 86.99 9.70 10.68
CA PHE A 3 86.11 8.68 10.15
C PHE A 3 86.24 8.72 8.63
N THR A 4 86.85 7.67 8.08
CA THR A 4 86.99 7.43 6.65
C THR A 4 85.65 6.97 6.04
N PRO A 5 85.35 7.34 4.78
CA PRO A 5 84.16 6.88 4.08
C PRO A 5 84.36 5.45 3.54
N ILE A 6 83.33 4.61 3.65
CA ILE A 6 83.30 3.26 3.08
C ILE A 6 82.72 3.37 1.66
N ASP A 7 83.54 3.03 0.67
CA ASP A 7 83.16 2.81 -0.73
C ASP A 7 82.12 1.68 -0.87
N PRO A 8 81.02 1.84 -1.63
CA PRO A 8 80.05 0.77 -1.88
C PRO A 8 80.43 -0.09 -3.10
N HIS A 9 81.72 -0.29 -3.38
CA HIS A 9 82.19 -1.24 -4.39
C HIS A 9 82.59 -2.57 -3.74
N GLN A 10 81.63 -3.26 -3.13
CA GLN A 10 81.77 -4.68 -2.82
C GLN A 10 81.01 -5.49 -3.86
N HIS A 11 81.72 -5.84 -4.94
CA HIS A 11 81.28 -6.82 -5.92
C HIS A 11 81.14 -8.17 -5.21
N GLN A 12 79.92 -8.55 -4.85
CA GLN A 12 79.58 -9.95 -4.64
C GLN A 12 79.68 -10.65 -6.00
N ASN A 13 80.61 -11.60 -6.13
CA ASN A 13 80.69 -12.51 -7.26
C ASN A 13 79.44 -13.40 -7.26
N ALA A 14 78.32 -12.89 -7.77
CA ALA A 14 77.18 -13.69 -8.16
C ALA A 14 77.58 -14.51 -9.39
N ALA A 15 77.34 -15.83 -9.36
CA ALA A 15 77.58 -16.69 -10.51
C ALA A 15 76.69 -16.21 -11.67
N THR A 16 77.29 -15.60 -12.70
CA THR A 16 76.54 -15.10 -13.87
C THR A 16 76.33 -16.24 -14.86
N LEU A 17 75.06 -16.58 -15.11
CA LEU A 17 74.67 -17.47 -16.20
C LEU A 17 74.38 -16.62 -17.45
N LEU A 18 74.49 -17.19 -18.65
CA LEU A 18 74.10 -16.53 -19.89
C LEU A 18 72.67 -16.95 -20.25
N CYS A 19 71.83 -16.00 -20.67
CA CYS A 19 70.50 -16.29 -21.19
C CYS A 19 70.60 -17.21 -22.41
N CYS A 20 69.82 -18.30 -22.42
CA CYS A 20 69.86 -19.30 -23.49
C CYS A 20 69.43 -18.76 -24.88
N ASN A 21 68.75 -17.62 -24.96
CA ASN A 21 68.19 -17.08 -26.19
C ASN A 21 68.94 -15.85 -26.75
N CYS A 22 69.46 -14.97 -25.89
CA CYS A 22 70.14 -13.73 -26.31
C CYS A 22 71.55 -13.53 -25.75
N GLY A 23 72.03 -14.45 -24.89
CA GLY A 23 73.39 -14.38 -24.34
C GLY A 23 73.63 -13.24 -23.36
N THR A 24 72.59 -12.56 -22.85
CA THR A 24 72.76 -11.54 -21.80
C THR A 24 73.13 -12.19 -20.46
N PRO A 25 74.02 -11.56 -19.66
CA PRO A 25 74.38 -12.08 -18.35
C PRO A 25 73.20 -11.92 -17.38
N ILE A 26 72.83 -13.03 -16.71
CA ILE A 26 71.78 -13.12 -15.71
C ILE A 26 72.38 -13.60 -14.37
N ASP A 27 71.78 -13.18 -13.27
CA ASP A 27 72.16 -13.65 -11.93
C ASP A 27 71.70 -15.11 -11.73
N GLY A 28 72.66 -16.03 -11.69
CA GLY A 28 72.42 -17.47 -11.59
C GLY A 28 71.90 -17.94 -10.23
N SER A 29 71.85 -17.07 -9.22
CA SER A 29 71.21 -17.35 -7.91
C SER A 29 69.69 -17.48 -7.99
N THR A 30 69.08 -16.96 -9.06
CA THR A 30 67.62 -16.89 -9.23
C THR A 30 67.00 -18.11 -9.91
N GLY A 31 67.81 -19.08 -10.35
CA GLY A 31 67.35 -20.30 -11.01
C GLY A 31 66.69 -20.08 -12.38
N LEU A 32 66.80 -18.88 -12.95
CA LEU A 32 66.25 -18.52 -14.26
C LEU A 32 67.18 -18.96 -15.39
N VAL A 33 66.62 -19.58 -16.43
CA VAL A 33 67.34 -20.02 -17.64
C VAL A 33 67.32 -18.94 -18.74
N MET A 34 66.39 -17.98 -18.63
CA MET A 34 66.13 -16.93 -19.60
C MET A 34 66.17 -15.56 -18.93
N CYS A 35 66.62 -14.53 -19.65
CA CYS A 35 66.55 -13.15 -19.17
C CYS A 35 65.11 -12.60 -19.23
N TYR A 36 64.82 -11.58 -18.43
CA TYR A 36 63.50 -10.95 -18.34
C TYR A 36 62.94 -10.52 -19.70
N ASP A 37 63.77 -9.96 -20.59
CA ASP A 37 63.34 -9.52 -21.92
C ASP A 37 62.96 -10.69 -22.83
N CYS A 38 63.71 -11.79 -22.77
CA CYS A 38 63.34 -13.00 -23.50
C CYS A 38 62.09 -13.65 -22.92
N ILE A 39 61.93 -13.73 -21.60
CA ILE A 39 60.71 -14.28 -20.98
C ILE A 39 59.49 -13.45 -21.38
N LYS A 40 59.60 -12.12 -21.39
CA LYS A 40 58.52 -11.21 -21.82
C LYS A 40 58.14 -11.39 -23.29
N LEU A 41 59.07 -11.78 -24.14
CA LEU A 41 58.83 -12.00 -25.57
C LEU A 41 58.30 -13.42 -25.87
N THR A 42 58.67 -14.42 -25.09
CA THR A 42 58.33 -15.83 -25.36
C THR A 42 57.13 -16.34 -24.60
N VAL A 43 56.85 -15.80 -23.41
CA VAL A 43 55.76 -16.28 -22.55
C VAL A 43 54.57 -15.34 -22.63
N ASP A 44 53.51 -15.82 -23.28
CA ASP A 44 52.20 -15.16 -23.28
C ASP A 44 51.32 -15.69 -22.15
N ILE A 45 51.06 -14.84 -21.15
CA ILE A 45 50.20 -15.17 -20.00
C ILE A 45 48.71 -15.19 -20.43
N THR A 46 48.39 -14.59 -21.58
CA THR A 46 47.02 -14.40 -22.07
C THR A 46 46.45 -15.55 -22.90
N GLN A 47 47.21 -16.64 -23.14
CA GLN A 47 46.79 -17.76 -24.03
C GLN A 47 45.50 -18.47 -23.58
N GLY A 48 45.06 -18.31 -22.33
CA GLY A 48 43.82 -18.89 -21.80
C GLY A 48 42.61 -17.95 -21.74
N ILE A 49 42.74 -16.68 -22.15
CA ILE A 49 41.68 -15.67 -22.04
C ILE A 49 41.11 -15.37 -23.43
N PRO A 50 39.80 -15.52 -23.66
CA PRO A 50 39.20 -15.15 -24.94
C PRO A 50 39.28 -13.64 -25.16
N ARG A 51 39.71 -13.22 -26.36
CA ARG A 51 39.78 -11.81 -26.77
C ARG A 51 38.44 -11.28 -27.28
N GLU A 52 37.47 -12.16 -27.52
CA GLU A 52 36.13 -11.81 -27.98
C GLU A 52 35.08 -12.44 -27.08
N ALA A 53 34.05 -11.67 -26.73
CA ALA A 53 32.91 -12.16 -25.96
C ALA A 53 31.62 -11.44 -26.36
N ASN A 54 30.47 -12.07 -26.14
CA ASN A 54 29.17 -11.43 -26.39
C ASN A 54 28.64 -10.81 -25.10
N ILE A 55 27.85 -9.74 -25.15
CA ILE A 55 27.08 -9.20 -24.03
C ILE A 55 25.63 -9.04 -24.46
N SER A 56 24.67 -9.37 -23.59
CA SER A 56 23.24 -9.26 -23.94
C SER A 56 22.65 -7.97 -23.36
N PHE A 57 21.95 -7.19 -24.17
CA PHE A 57 21.40 -5.87 -23.85
C PHE A 57 19.91 -5.77 -24.19
N CYS A 58 19.10 -5.25 -23.27
CA CYS A 58 17.66 -5.01 -23.43
C CYS A 58 17.37 -3.67 -24.08
N ARG A 59 16.74 -3.68 -25.27
CA ARG A 59 16.39 -2.46 -26.01
C ARG A 59 15.42 -1.52 -25.30
N ASN A 60 14.47 -2.08 -24.53
CA ASN A 60 13.38 -1.29 -23.95
C ASN A 60 13.69 -0.78 -22.53
N CYS A 61 14.60 -1.45 -21.83
CA CYS A 61 14.86 -1.21 -20.41
C CYS A 61 16.30 -0.82 -20.11
N GLU A 62 17.17 -0.76 -21.13
CA GLU A 62 18.59 -0.43 -21.01
C GLU A 62 19.35 -1.29 -19.99
N ARG A 63 18.85 -2.50 -19.71
CA ARG A 63 19.47 -3.44 -18.78
C ARG A 63 20.42 -4.38 -19.51
N PHE A 64 21.53 -4.69 -18.86
CA PHE A 64 22.50 -5.68 -19.28
C PHE A 64 22.28 -7.00 -18.51
N LEU A 65 22.44 -8.12 -19.21
CA LEU A 65 22.34 -9.44 -18.60
C LEU A 65 23.64 -9.80 -17.88
N GLN A 66 23.53 -9.94 -16.56
CA GLN A 66 24.53 -10.56 -15.72
C GLN A 66 24.19 -12.06 -15.56
N PRO A 67 25.03 -12.98 -16.07
CA PRO A 67 24.86 -14.42 -15.82
C PRO A 67 24.85 -14.71 -14.31
N PRO A 68 23.96 -15.58 -13.79
CA PRO A 68 23.15 -16.57 -14.51
C PRO A 68 21.75 -16.12 -14.97
N GLY A 69 21.30 -14.88 -14.71
CA GLY A 69 19.95 -14.45 -15.12
C GLY A 69 19.48 -13.08 -14.61
N GLN A 70 20.36 -12.31 -13.97
CA GLN A 70 20.01 -11.01 -13.39
C GLN A 70 20.16 -9.91 -14.45
N TRP A 71 19.19 -9.00 -14.54
CA TRP A 71 19.25 -7.86 -15.45
C TRP A 71 19.46 -6.58 -14.63
N ILE A 72 20.58 -5.89 -14.88
CA ILE A 72 20.97 -4.69 -14.14
C ILE A 72 21.00 -3.51 -15.11
N ARG A 73 20.47 -2.36 -14.69
CA ARG A 73 20.59 -1.12 -15.46
C ARG A 73 22.01 -0.61 -15.32
N ALA A 74 22.73 -0.47 -16.42
CA ALA A 74 24.09 0.05 -16.40
C ALA A 74 24.28 1.01 -17.58
N GLU A 75 24.91 2.15 -17.34
CA GLU A 75 25.24 3.12 -18.39
C GLU A 75 26.49 2.66 -19.17
N LEU A 76 26.66 3.18 -20.38
CA LEU A 76 27.89 2.98 -21.15
C LEU A 76 29.08 3.56 -20.37
N GLU A 77 30.21 2.85 -20.40
CA GLU A 77 31.44 3.23 -19.66
C GLU A 77 31.28 3.30 -18.12
N SER A 78 30.20 2.76 -17.56
CA SER A 78 30.00 2.68 -16.11
C SER A 78 30.84 1.58 -15.44
N ARG A 79 31.10 1.75 -14.13
CA ARG A 79 31.73 0.73 -13.28
C ARG A 79 30.94 -0.58 -13.23
N GLU A 80 29.61 -0.50 -13.30
CA GLU A 80 28.72 -1.67 -13.27
C GLU A 80 28.84 -2.51 -14.54
N LEU A 81 28.91 -1.84 -15.71
CA LEU A 81 29.14 -2.51 -16.97
C LEU A 81 30.51 -3.20 -17.01
N LEU A 82 31.55 -2.54 -16.46
CA LEU A 82 32.89 -3.12 -16.34
C LEU A 82 32.86 -4.40 -15.51
N ALA A 83 32.14 -4.40 -14.39
CA ALA A 83 31.98 -5.60 -13.55
C ALA A 83 31.27 -6.76 -14.29
N ILE A 84 30.27 -6.46 -15.12
CA ILE A 84 29.57 -7.46 -15.96
C ILE A 84 30.54 -8.05 -17.00
N CYS A 85 31.33 -7.21 -17.66
CA CYS A 85 32.33 -7.63 -18.63
C CYS A 85 33.39 -8.55 -18.01
N LEU A 86 33.97 -8.14 -16.87
CA LEU A 86 34.98 -8.94 -16.16
C LEU A 86 34.44 -10.31 -15.71
N ARG A 87 33.21 -10.38 -15.17
CA ARG A 87 32.60 -11.67 -14.76
C ARG A 87 32.34 -12.59 -15.94
N ARG A 88 32.18 -12.04 -17.15
CA ARG A 88 31.89 -12.83 -18.35
C ARG A 88 33.13 -13.46 -18.97
N LEU A 89 34.31 -12.91 -18.70
CA LEU A 89 35.58 -13.48 -19.13
C LEU A 89 35.95 -14.71 -18.28
N LYS A 90 36.04 -15.86 -18.94
CA LYS A 90 36.57 -17.09 -18.34
C LYS A 90 38.10 -17.01 -18.31
N GLY A 91 38.71 -17.47 -17.22
CA GLY A 91 40.18 -17.57 -17.11
C GLY A 91 40.86 -16.51 -16.23
N LEU A 92 40.14 -15.48 -15.78
CA LEU A 92 40.66 -14.47 -14.84
C LEU A 92 40.98 -15.01 -13.45
N THR A 93 40.60 -16.24 -13.11
CA THR A 93 40.96 -16.86 -11.81
C THR A 93 42.43 -17.28 -11.73
N LYS A 94 43.09 -17.48 -12.87
CA LYS A 94 44.50 -17.92 -12.95
C LYS A 94 45.50 -16.76 -12.91
N VAL A 95 45.03 -15.54 -13.09
CA VAL A 95 45.86 -14.35 -13.35
C VAL A 95 45.33 -13.20 -12.51
N ARG A 96 46.21 -12.40 -11.91
CA ARG A 96 45.80 -11.27 -11.09
C ARG A 96 45.49 -10.07 -11.98
N LEU A 97 44.27 -9.54 -11.90
CA LEU A 97 43.91 -8.29 -12.59
C LEU A 97 44.54 -7.10 -11.86
N VAL A 98 45.24 -6.23 -12.58
CA VAL A 98 45.85 -4.99 -12.02
C VAL A 98 44.97 -3.79 -12.33
N ASP A 99 44.60 -3.61 -13.60
CA ASP A 99 43.81 -2.48 -14.07
C ASP A 99 42.92 -2.88 -15.26
N ALA A 100 41.80 -2.19 -15.40
CA ALA A 100 40.83 -2.37 -16.47
C ALA A 100 40.25 -1.00 -16.87
N SER A 101 40.38 -0.63 -18.14
CA SER A 101 39.87 0.64 -18.67
C SER A 101 39.13 0.44 -19.98
N PHE A 102 38.11 1.28 -20.21
CA PHE A 102 37.41 1.30 -21.49
C PHE A 102 38.24 2.01 -22.55
N ILE A 103 38.24 1.46 -23.75
CA ILE A 103 38.73 2.14 -24.95
C ILE A 103 37.50 2.70 -25.64
N TRP A 104 37.50 4.00 -25.90
CA TRP A 104 36.41 4.65 -26.61
C TRP A 104 36.16 3.96 -27.96
N THR A 105 34.89 3.63 -28.20
CA THR A 105 34.41 3.02 -29.44
C THR A 105 33.21 3.81 -29.93
N GLU A 106 33.07 3.93 -31.25
CA GLU A 106 31.96 4.65 -31.88
C GLU A 106 30.59 4.16 -31.33
N PRO A 107 29.66 5.04 -30.95
CA PRO A 107 28.37 4.67 -30.33
C PRO A 107 27.52 3.68 -31.15
N HIS A 108 27.67 3.67 -32.48
CA HIS A 108 26.89 2.80 -33.36
C HIS A 108 27.51 1.42 -33.60
N SER A 109 28.76 1.21 -33.15
CA SER A 109 29.53 -0.01 -33.45
C SER A 109 28.98 -1.27 -32.79
N ARG A 110 28.12 -1.13 -31.77
CA ARG A 110 27.63 -2.22 -30.89
C ARG A 110 28.78 -3.10 -30.36
N ARG A 111 29.96 -2.51 -30.22
CA ARG A 111 31.17 -3.15 -29.73
C ARG A 111 31.66 -2.34 -28.54
N ILE A 112 32.09 -3.01 -27.50
CA ILE A 112 32.72 -2.40 -26.33
C ILE A 112 34.13 -2.95 -26.25
N ARG A 113 35.13 -2.08 -26.24
CA ARG A 113 36.53 -2.49 -26.11
C ARG A 113 37.02 -2.17 -24.71
N ILE A 114 37.65 -3.18 -24.08
CA ILE A 114 38.23 -3.04 -22.75
C ILE A 114 39.71 -3.39 -22.84
N LYS A 115 40.54 -2.48 -22.34
CA LYS A 115 41.96 -2.72 -22.10
C LYS A 115 42.11 -3.34 -20.72
N LEU A 116 42.66 -4.55 -20.67
CA LEU A 116 42.94 -5.26 -19.42
C LEU A 116 44.44 -5.34 -19.22
N THR A 117 44.87 -5.06 -17.99
CA THR A 117 46.25 -5.30 -17.56
C THR A 117 46.24 -6.42 -16.51
N VAL A 118 46.90 -7.53 -16.86
CA VAL A 118 46.95 -8.73 -16.03
C VAL A 118 48.38 -9.01 -15.61
N GLN A 119 48.52 -9.57 -14.42
CA GLN A 119 49.78 -9.94 -13.80
C GLN A 119 49.75 -11.44 -13.51
N GLY A 120 50.69 -12.20 -14.08
CA GLY A 120 50.78 -13.65 -13.91
C GLY A 120 52.21 -14.13 -13.75
N GLU A 121 52.35 -15.35 -13.25
CA GLU A 121 53.64 -16.03 -13.11
C GLU A 121 54.01 -16.71 -14.43
N ALA A 122 55.15 -16.33 -15.00
CA ALA A 122 55.65 -16.89 -16.26
C ALA A 122 56.59 -18.09 -16.03
N MET A 123 57.42 -18.01 -14.98
CA MET A 123 58.32 -19.06 -14.48
C MET A 123 58.45 -18.89 -12.95
N THR A 124 59.03 -19.87 -12.26
CA THR A 124 59.25 -19.85 -10.79
C THR A 124 59.78 -18.49 -10.33
N ASN A 125 59.01 -17.79 -9.49
CA ASN A 125 59.29 -16.48 -8.90
C ASN A 125 59.43 -15.28 -9.86
N THR A 126 59.01 -15.39 -11.13
CA THR A 126 59.01 -14.26 -12.09
C THR A 126 57.60 -13.85 -12.48
N ILE A 127 57.21 -12.66 -12.05
CA ILE A 127 55.89 -12.07 -12.29
C ILE A 127 55.97 -11.09 -13.46
N ILE A 128 55.12 -11.27 -14.48
CA ILE A 128 55.07 -10.39 -15.65
C ILE A 128 53.69 -9.73 -15.75
N GLN A 129 53.69 -8.46 -16.13
CA GLN A 129 52.48 -7.71 -16.45
C GLN A 129 52.32 -7.63 -17.97
N GLN A 130 51.16 -8.04 -18.47
CA GLN A 130 50.80 -8.00 -19.89
C GLN A 130 49.49 -7.24 -20.07
N THR A 131 49.44 -6.39 -21.09
CA THR A 131 48.23 -5.65 -21.46
C THR A 131 47.65 -6.19 -22.75
N PHE A 132 46.34 -6.45 -22.76
CA PHE A 132 45.63 -6.90 -23.96
C PHE A 132 44.25 -6.26 -24.05
N GLU A 133 43.69 -6.27 -25.25
CA GLU A 133 42.38 -5.71 -25.55
C GLU A 133 41.37 -6.85 -25.72
N VAL A 134 40.18 -6.67 -25.17
CA VAL A 134 39.03 -7.56 -25.31
C VAL A 134 37.91 -6.80 -25.99
N GLU A 135 37.37 -7.39 -27.05
CA GLU A 135 36.22 -6.87 -27.79
C GLU A 135 34.94 -7.59 -27.35
N TYR A 136 33.94 -6.84 -26.92
CA TYR A 136 32.62 -7.34 -26.57
C TYR A 136 31.58 -6.95 -27.61
N ILE A 137 30.90 -7.92 -28.19
CA ILE A 137 29.80 -7.70 -29.15
C ILE A 137 28.48 -7.61 -28.38
N VAL A 138 27.78 -6.48 -28.50
CA VAL A 138 26.50 -6.24 -27.84
C VAL A 138 25.36 -6.83 -28.68
N ILE A 139 24.79 -7.93 -28.18
CA ILE A 139 23.62 -8.60 -28.75
C ILE A 139 22.37 -8.04 -28.09
N ALA A 140 21.49 -7.46 -28.90
CA ALA A 140 20.19 -7.02 -28.43
C ALA A 140 19.28 -8.24 -28.13
N MET A 141 18.83 -8.37 -26.90
CA MET A 141 17.90 -9.42 -26.44
C MET A 141 16.87 -8.82 -25.49
N GLN A 142 15.61 -9.23 -25.57
CA GLN A 142 14.57 -8.73 -24.67
C GLN A 142 14.71 -9.37 -23.28
N CYS A 143 14.62 -8.56 -22.22
CA CYS A 143 14.58 -9.08 -20.86
C CYS A 143 13.19 -9.72 -20.59
N PRO A 144 13.09 -10.68 -19.65
CA PRO A 144 11.83 -11.34 -19.32
C PRO A 144 10.76 -10.36 -18.79
N ASP A 145 11.17 -9.27 -18.14
CA ASP A 145 10.25 -8.25 -17.64
C ASP A 145 9.61 -7.46 -18.79
N CYS A 146 10.40 -7.02 -19.77
CA CYS A 146 9.89 -6.36 -20.97
C CYS A 146 9.13 -7.33 -21.88
N ALA A 147 9.47 -8.63 -21.89
CA ALA A 147 8.67 -9.61 -22.62
C ALA A 147 7.27 -9.75 -22.00
N ARG A 148 7.16 -9.69 -20.67
CA ARG A 148 5.86 -9.75 -19.96
C ARG A 148 4.97 -8.56 -20.24
N SER A 149 5.51 -7.35 -20.37
CA SER A 149 4.69 -6.16 -20.66
C SER A 149 4.01 -6.18 -22.03
N TYR A 150 4.52 -6.97 -23.00
CA TYR A 150 3.85 -7.16 -24.31
C TYR A 150 2.77 -8.26 -24.29
N THR A 151 2.65 -9.02 -23.21
CA THR A 151 1.61 -10.05 -23.06
C THR A 151 0.41 -9.47 -22.32
N THR A 152 -0.80 -9.93 -22.65
CA THR A 152 -2.07 -9.52 -22.00
C THR A 152 -2.13 -9.86 -20.50
N ASN A 153 -1.18 -10.63 -19.98
CA ASN A 153 -1.09 -11.05 -18.59
C ASN A 153 -0.20 -10.10 -17.79
N THR A 154 -0.66 -8.86 -17.61
CA THR A 154 0.07 -7.83 -16.85
C THR A 154 0.14 -8.13 -15.34
N TRP A 155 -0.80 -8.91 -14.80
CA TRP A 155 -0.90 -9.24 -13.38
C TRP A 155 -0.92 -10.74 -13.10
N ARG A 156 -0.46 -11.14 -11.90
CA ARG A 156 -0.44 -12.53 -11.42
C ARG A 156 -1.39 -12.79 -10.26
N ALA A 157 -1.71 -11.78 -9.48
CA ALA A 157 -2.68 -11.90 -8.40
C ALA A 157 -3.70 -10.77 -8.48
N THR A 158 -4.96 -11.08 -8.18
CA THR A 158 -6.02 -10.08 -8.04
C THR A 158 -6.73 -10.25 -6.70
N VAL A 159 -7.06 -9.14 -6.05
CA VAL A 159 -7.86 -9.10 -4.82
C VAL A 159 -9.15 -8.35 -5.13
N GLN A 160 -10.26 -9.06 -5.07
CA GLN A 160 -11.59 -8.55 -5.37
C GLN A 160 -12.34 -8.34 -4.07
N ILE A 161 -12.55 -7.08 -3.68
CA ILE A 161 -13.26 -6.72 -2.46
C ILE A 161 -14.71 -6.42 -2.82
N ARG A 162 -15.65 -7.10 -2.17
CA ARG A 162 -17.09 -6.88 -2.37
C ARG A 162 -17.83 -6.72 -1.06
N GLN A 163 -18.81 -5.84 -1.06
CA GLN A 163 -19.75 -5.68 0.04
C GLN A 163 -21.16 -5.54 -0.51
N LYS A 164 -22.06 -6.43 -0.08
CA LYS A 164 -23.44 -6.47 -0.56
C LYS A 164 -24.33 -5.54 0.27
N VAL A 165 -24.14 -4.23 0.07
CA VAL A 165 -24.89 -3.17 0.77
C VAL A 165 -25.29 -2.11 -0.25
N PRO A 166 -26.46 -1.47 -0.12
CA PRO A 166 -26.95 -0.51 -1.12
C PRO A 166 -26.24 0.85 -1.12
N HIS A 167 -25.33 1.12 -0.17
CA HIS A 167 -24.57 2.38 -0.04
C HIS A 167 -23.06 2.11 -0.01
N LYS A 168 -22.23 3.10 -0.39
CA LYS A 168 -20.77 2.92 -0.56
C LYS A 168 -19.89 3.47 0.58
N ARG A 169 -20.47 3.91 1.70
CA ARG A 169 -19.74 4.58 2.81
C ARG A 169 -18.53 3.82 3.37
N THR A 170 -18.67 2.53 3.61
CA THR A 170 -17.60 1.65 4.09
C THR A 170 -16.42 1.57 3.11
N PHE A 171 -16.67 1.65 1.79
CA PHE A 171 -15.61 1.73 0.79
C PHE A 171 -14.90 3.08 0.80
N LEU A 172 -15.61 4.19 1.01
CA LEU A 172 -15.00 5.51 1.17
C LEU A 172 -14.07 5.53 2.38
N PHE A 173 -14.50 4.94 3.50
CA PHE A 173 -13.67 4.80 4.70
C PHE A 173 -12.44 3.91 4.45
N LEU A 174 -12.64 2.76 3.81
CA LEU A 174 -11.57 1.81 3.49
C LEU A 174 -10.54 2.41 2.51
N GLU A 175 -10.97 3.25 1.57
CA GLU A 175 -10.08 3.99 0.67
C GLU A 175 -9.14 4.92 1.46
N GLN A 176 -9.67 5.68 2.43
CA GLN A 176 -8.86 6.56 3.27
C GLN A 176 -7.85 5.78 4.14
N LEU A 177 -8.25 4.62 4.65
CA LEU A 177 -7.35 3.75 5.41
C LEU A 177 -6.22 3.18 4.55
N ILE A 178 -6.51 2.80 3.30
CA ILE A 178 -5.48 2.34 2.35
C ILE A 178 -4.49 3.45 2.03
N LEU A 179 -4.97 4.69 1.87
CA LEU A 179 -4.12 5.85 1.66
C LEU A 179 -3.23 6.13 2.87
N LYS A 180 -3.81 6.17 4.07
CA LYS A 180 -3.06 6.41 5.31
C LYS A 180 -1.93 5.40 5.56
N HIS A 181 -2.17 4.14 5.25
CA HIS A 181 -1.17 3.07 5.43
C HIS A 181 -0.30 2.81 4.20
N ASN A 182 -0.46 3.59 3.11
CA ASN A 182 0.26 3.40 1.85
C ASN A 182 0.19 1.95 1.30
N ALA A 183 -0.92 1.25 1.56
CA ALA A 183 -1.06 -0.16 1.15
C ALA A 183 -1.25 -0.33 -0.37
N HIS A 184 -1.41 0.76 -1.12
CA HIS A 184 -1.61 0.79 -2.57
C HIS A 184 -0.32 0.88 -3.40
N VAL A 185 0.84 1.12 -2.79
CA VAL A 185 2.12 1.39 -3.51
C VAL A 185 2.55 0.23 -4.41
N ASP A 186 2.28 -1.01 -4.02
CA ASP A 186 2.66 -2.21 -4.77
C ASP A 186 1.61 -2.68 -5.80
N THR A 187 0.52 -1.92 -5.96
CA THR A 187 -0.57 -2.25 -6.90
C THR A 187 -0.21 -1.81 -8.32
N ILE A 188 -0.59 -2.62 -9.32
CA ILE A 188 -0.41 -2.26 -10.74
C ILE A 188 -1.54 -1.34 -11.18
N SER A 189 -2.76 -1.77 -10.91
CA SER A 189 -3.99 -1.08 -11.27
C SER A 189 -5.07 -1.38 -10.26
N ILE A 190 -6.00 -0.44 -10.15
CA ILE A 190 -7.19 -0.51 -9.33
C ILE A 190 -8.35 -0.26 -10.27
N SER A 191 -9.31 -1.19 -10.34
CA SER A 191 -10.52 -1.00 -11.14
C SER A 191 -11.75 -1.07 -10.25
N GLU A 192 -12.66 -0.13 -10.43
CA GLU A 192 -13.96 -0.15 -9.77
C GLU A 192 -14.87 -1.18 -10.43
N ALA A 193 -15.57 -1.97 -9.61
CA ALA A 193 -16.56 -2.92 -10.06
C ALA A 193 -17.88 -2.66 -9.33
N LYS A 194 -18.96 -3.28 -9.82
CA LYS A 194 -20.22 -3.28 -9.07
C LYS A 194 -19.98 -3.87 -7.67
N ASP A 195 -20.41 -3.13 -6.66
CA ASP A 195 -20.33 -3.48 -5.24
C ASP A 195 -18.89 -3.62 -4.67
N GLY A 196 -17.88 -2.99 -5.30
CA GLY A 196 -16.55 -2.83 -4.68
C GLY A 196 -15.38 -2.56 -5.64
N LEU A 197 -14.17 -3.01 -5.24
CA LEU A 197 -12.90 -2.69 -5.90
C LEU A 197 -12.10 -3.94 -6.24
N ASP A 198 -11.39 -3.91 -7.37
CA ASP A 198 -10.45 -4.95 -7.79
C ASP A 198 -9.02 -4.39 -7.83
N PHE A 199 -8.13 -5.00 -7.04
CA PHE A 199 -6.71 -4.67 -7.01
C PHE A 199 -5.91 -5.70 -7.80
N PHE A 200 -5.00 -5.24 -8.65
CA PHE A 200 -4.13 -6.12 -9.44
C PHE A 200 -2.68 -6.02 -8.97
N TYR A 201 -2.02 -7.17 -8.81
CA TYR A 201 -0.67 -7.30 -8.28
C TYR A 201 0.24 -8.12 -9.21
N ALA A 202 1.51 -7.71 -9.30
CA ALA A 202 2.55 -8.41 -10.07
C ALA A 202 2.99 -9.71 -9.40
N GLN A 203 3.06 -9.72 -8.06
CA GLN A 203 3.45 -10.89 -7.27
C GLN A 203 2.33 -11.29 -6.32
N LYS A 204 2.24 -12.59 -6.03
CA LYS A 204 1.27 -13.14 -5.07
C LYS A 204 1.47 -12.60 -3.65
N ASN A 205 2.72 -12.34 -3.26
CA ASN A 205 3.04 -11.94 -1.88
C ASN A 205 2.42 -10.59 -1.51
N HIS A 206 2.37 -9.63 -2.44
CA HIS A 206 1.72 -8.34 -2.21
C HIS A 206 0.20 -8.50 -2.00
N ALA A 207 -0.44 -9.38 -2.76
CA ALA A 207 -1.86 -9.69 -2.57
C ALA A 207 -2.15 -10.32 -1.19
N VAL A 208 -1.25 -11.19 -0.68
CA VAL A 208 -1.39 -11.76 0.67
C VAL A 208 -1.25 -10.68 1.73
N LYS A 209 -0.25 -9.79 1.61
CA LYS A 209 -0.09 -8.64 2.52
C LYS A 209 -1.33 -7.75 2.56
N MET A 210 -1.96 -7.50 1.41
CA MET A 210 -3.20 -6.73 1.33
C MET A 210 -4.35 -7.42 2.09
N ILE A 211 -4.47 -8.74 1.98
CA ILE A 211 -5.49 -9.51 2.72
C ILE A 211 -5.21 -9.46 4.23
N ASP A 212 -3.95 -9.57 4.64
CA ASP A 212 -3.56 -9.46 6.05
C ASP A 212 -3.88 -8.08 6.62
N PHE A 213 -3.62 -7.02 5.84
CA PHE A 213 -4.03 -5.66 6.17
C PHE A 213 -5.55 -5.54 6.31
N LEU A 214 -6.32 -6.05 5.35
CA LEU A 214 -7.78 -6.02 5.41
C LEU A 214 -8.32 -6.77 6.64
N ASN A 215 -7.78 -7.94 6.98
CA ASN A 215 -8.18 -8.70 8.18
C ASN A 215 -7.95 -7.92 9.48
N ALA A 216 -6.94 -7.04 9.53
CA ALA A 216 -6.64 -6.23 10.72
C ALA A 216 -7.62 -5.06 10.89
N VAL A 217 -8.20 -4.58 9.80
CA VAL A 217 -8.97 -3.33 9.74
C VAL A 217 -10.48 -3.57 9.70
N VAL A 218 -10.91 -4.54 8.89
CA VAL A 218 -12.33 -4.78 8.54
C VAL A 218 -12.67 -6.27 8.70
N PRO A 219 -13.90 -6.63 9.13
CA PRO A 219 -14.26 -8.03 9.31
C PRO A 219 -14.55 -8.63 7.93
N ILE A 220 -13.62 -9.44 7.43
CA ILE A 220 -13.71 -10.04 6.09
C ILE A 220 -13.71 -11.57 6.13
N LYS A 221 -14.20 -12.14 5.04
CA LYS A 221 -13.96 -13.53 4.65
C LYS A 221 -13.30 -13.54 3.29
N HIS A 222 -12.23 -14.30 3.13
CA HIS A 222 -11.54 -14.42 1.86
C HIS A 222 -11.57 -15.86 1.34
N LYS A 223 -11.64 -16.02 0.02
CA LYS A 223 -11.53 -17.30 -0.70
C LYS A 223 -10.47 -17.16 -1.78
N LYS A 224 -9.56 -18.14 -1.86
CA LYS A 224 -8.51 -18.21 -2.88
C LYS A 224 -8.92 -19.17 -4.00
N SER A 225 -8.72 -18.75 -5.24
CA SER A 225 -8.75 -19.59 -6.44
C SER A 225 -7.46 -19.43 -7.24
N GLU A 226 -7.08 -20.47 -7.96
CA GLU A 226 -5.85 -20.53 -8.73
C GLU A 226 -6.17 -21.03 -10.14
N GLU A 227 -5.70 -20.32 -11.16
CA GLU A 227 -5.85 -20.67 -12.57
C GLU A 227 -4.46 -20.94 -13.14
N LEU A 228 -4.23 -22.15 -13.68
CA LEU A 228 -2.96 -22.50 -14.31
C LEU A 228 -2.91 -21.90 -15.72
N ILE A 229 -1.95 -21.02 -15.98
CA ILE A 229 -1.72 -20.44 -17.31
C ILE A 229 -0.86 -21.37 -18.15
N SER A 230 0.27 -21.79 -17.59
CA SER A 230 1.27 -22.58 -18.29
C SER A 230 2.11 -23.39 -17.32
N GLN A 231 2.63 -24.52 -17.80
CA GLN A 231 3.53 -25.38 -17.06
C GLN A 231 4.71 -25.71 -17.96
N ASP A 232 5.93 -25.46 -17.48
CA ASP A 232 7.14 -25.93 -18.12
C ASP A 232 7.34 -27.41 -17.78
N THR A 233 7.28 -28.28 -18.79
CA THR A 233 7.41 -29.73 -18.63
C THR A 233 8.83 -30.17 -18.28
N HIS A 234 9.85 -29.36 -18.60
CA HIS A 234 11.24 -29.68 -18.30
C HIS A 234 11.62 -29.29 -16.87
N THR A 235 11.22 -28.10 -16.43
CA THR A 235 11.53 -27.60 -15.08
C THR A 235 10.46 -28.00 -14.05
N GLY A 236 9.28 -28.44 -14.50
CA GLY A 236 8.11 -28.64 -13.63
C GLY A 236 7.53 -27.34 -13.07
N ALA A 237 7.97 -26.19 -13.57
CA ALA A 237 7.59 -24.87 -13.07
C ALA A 237 6.22 -24.46 -13.65
N SER A 238 5.26 -24.24 -12.77
CA SER A 238 3.89 -23.83 -13.14
C SER A 238 3.67 -22.34 -12.88
N THR A 239 3.07 -21.67 -13.84
CA THR A 239 2.65 -20.27 -13.74
C THR A 239 1.15 -20.21 -13.52
N TYR A 240 0.76 -19.75 -12.33
CA TYR A 240 -0.64 -19.54 -11.95
C TYR A 240 -1.01 -18.06 -11.92
N LYS A 241 -2.29 -17.76 -12.21
CA LYS A 241 -2.98 -16.57 -11.72
C LYS A 241 -3.71 -16.91 -10.43
N PHE A 242 -3.61 -16.03 -9.44
CA PHE A 242 -4.29 -16.15 -8.17
C PHE A 242 -5.41 -15.13 -8.11
N SER A 243 -6.62 -15.56 -7.79
CA SER A 243 -7.75 -14.68 -7.51
C SER A 243 -8.18 -14.84 -6.07
N TYR A 244 -8.25 -13.74 -5.36
CA TYR A 244 -8.71 -13.68 -3.98
C TYR A 244 -10.03 -12.91 -3.95
N SER A 245 -11.11 -13.64 -3.69
CA SER A 245 -12.43 -13.04 -3.47
C SER A 245 -12.57 -12.73 -1.99
N VAL A 246 -12.69 -11.45 -1.66
CA VAL A 246 -12.85 -10.92 -0.31
C VAL A 246 -14.28 -10.38 -0.18
N GLU A 247 -15.02 -10.92 0.77
CA GLU A 247 -16.39 -10.51 1.10
C GLU A 247 -16.37 -9.84 2.49
N ILE A 248 -16.79 -8.59 2.54
CA ILE A 248 -17.00 -7.83 3.79
C ILE A 248 -18.39 -8.19 4.34
N VAL A 249 -18.52 -8.20 5.66
CA VAL A 249 -19.82 -8.37 6.32
C VAL A 249 -20.82 -7.28 5.84
N PRO A 250 -22.04 -7.64 5.39
CA PRO A 250 -23.04 -6.71 4.89
C PRO A 250 -23.82 -6.03 6.03
N ILE A 251 -23.11 -5.47 7.00
CA ILE A 251 -23.66 -4.59 8.04
C ILE A 251 -22.76 -3.38 8.18
N CYS A 252 -23.36 -2.21 8.32
CA CYS A 252 -22.67 -0.95 8.45
C CYS A 252 -22.85 -0.40 9.86
N LYS A 253 -22.09 0.64 10.18
CA LYS A 253 -22.24 1.37 11.43
C LYS A 253 -23.64 2.02 11.44
N ASP A 254 -24.27 2.04 12.61
CA ASP A 254 -25.59 2.63 12.86
C ASP A 254 -26.79 1.88 12.20
N ASP A 255 -26.56 0.70 11.61
CA ASP A 255 -27.63 -0.17 11.12
C ASP A 255 -28.38 -0.86 12.27
N LEU A 256 -29.67 -1.11 12.04
CA LEU A 256 -30.51 -1.91 12.94
C LEU A 256 -30.41 -3.38 12.56
N VAL A 257 -30.11 -4.23 13.54
CA VAL A 257 -29.87 -5.66 13.34
C VAL A 257 -30.72 -6.48 14.29
N VAL A 258 -31.25 -7.59 13.77
CA VAL A 258 -31.88 -8.63 14.58
C VAL A 258 -30.95 -9.84 14.68
N LEU A 259 -30.48 -10.14 15.87
CA LEU A 259 -29.62 -11.29 16.12
C LEU A 259 -30.43 -12.60 16.25
N PRO A 260 -29.98 -13.71 15.68
CA PRO A 260 -30.57 -15.02 15.94
C PRO A 260 -30.53 -15.39 17.44
N LYS A 261 -31.62 -15.99 17.97
CA LYS A 261 -31.77 -16.39 19.39
C LYS A 261 -30.56 -17.14 19.98
N LYS A 262 -29.94 -18.03 19.18
CA LYS A 262 -28.76 -18.80 19.62
C LYS A 262 -27.54 -17.91 19.81
N LEU A 263 -27.35 -16.95 18.90
CA LEU A 263 -26.22 -16.03 18.92
C LEU A 263 -26.37 -15.03 20.08
N ALA A 264 -27.56 -14.43 20.22
CA ALA A 264 -27.87 -13.51 21.32
C ALA A 264 -27.60 -14.13 22.71
N LYS A 265 -28.02 -15.39 22.92
CA LYS A 265 -27.75 -16.13 24.16
C LYS A 265 -26.26 -16.37 24.42
N SER A 266 -25.49 -16.70 23.37
CA SER A 266 -24.06 -16.94 23.49
C SER A 266 -23.24 -15.69 23.84
N MET A 267 -23.75 -14.50 23.47
CA MET A 267 -23.09 -13.21 23.63
C MET A 267 -23.51 -12.50 24.92
N GLY A 268 -23.66 -13.25 26.01
CA GLY A 268 -24.07 -12.69 27.31
C GLY A 268 -25.57 -12.40 27.40
N ASN A 269 -26.39 -13.16 26.67
CA ASN A 269 -27.85 -13.04 26.64
C ASN A 269 -28.33 -11.61 26.32
N ILE A 270 -27.68 -10.99 25.33
CA ILE A 270 -28.06 -9.67 24.80
C ILE A 270 -29.46 -9.74 24.17
N SER A 271 -30.14 -8.61 24.08
CA SER A 271 -31.38 -8.48 23.30
C SER A 271 -31.17 -8.92 21.85
N GLN A 272 -32.23 -9.37 21.20
CA GLN A 272 -32.20 -9.68 19.78
C GLN A 272 -32.21 -8.41 18.93
N PHE A 273 -32.78 -7.30 19.43
CA PHE A 273 -32.76 -6.00 18.77
C PHE A 273 -31.52 -5.23 19.19
N VAL A 274 -30.64 -4.97 18.22
CA VAL A 274 -29.34 -4.37 18.50
C VAL A 274 -28.93 -3.42 17.39
N LEU A 275 -28.23 -2.34 17.75
CA LEU A 275 -27.60 -1.43 16.81
C LEU A 275 -26.14 -1.82 16.59
N CYS A 276 -25.67 -1.69 15.36
CA CYS A 276 -24.24 -1.80 15.06
C CYS A 276 -23.53 -0.52 15.50
N SER A 277 -22.75 -0.57 16.58
CA SER A 277 -22.13 0.62 17.14
C SER A 277 -20.80 0.98 16.47
N LYS A 278 -19.95 -0.01 16.20
CA LYS A 278 -18.67 0.20 15.52
C LYS A 278 -18.27 -1.03 14.73
N ILE A 279 -17.54 -0.79 13.64
CA ILE A 279 -16.96 -1.82 12.79
C ILE A 279 -15.46 -1.65 12.78
N SER A 280 -14.75 -2.68 13.20
CA SER A 280 -13.29 -2.79 13.11
C SER A 280 -12.96 -4.22 12.64
N ASN A 281 -11.93 -4.88 13.18
CA ASN A 281 -11.68 -6.31 12.94
C ASN A 281 -12.84 -7.22 13.39
N THR A 282 -13.64 -6.75 14.35
CA THR A 282 -14.88 -7.35 14.83
C THR A 282 -16.03 -6.36 14.73
N VAL A 283 -17.25 -6.88 14.62
CA VAL A 283 -18.46 -6.06 14.61
C VAL A 283 -18.95 -5.92 16.03
N GLN A 284 -19.05 -4.68 16.53
CA GLN A 284 -19.58 -4.43 17.86
C GLN A 284 -21.04 -4.00 17.78
N PHE A 285 -21.87 -4.70 18.54
CA PHE A 285 -23.28 -4.40 18.71
C PHE A 285 -23.55 -3.74 20.06
N MET A 286 -24.57 -2.89 20.12
CA MET A 286 -25.07 -2.25 21.33
C MET A 286 -26.59 -2.34 21.42
N ASP A 287 -27.09 -2.77 22.57
CA ASP A 287 -28.53 -2.77 22.88
C ASP A 287 -29.01 -1.34 23.24
N PRO A 288 -30.03 -0.83 22.52
CA PRO A 288 -30.95 0.25 22.86
C PRO A 288 -30.99 0.76 24.29
N THR A 289 -31.39 -0.23 25.08
CA THR A 289 -32.21 -0.08 26.27
C THR A 289 -31.45 -0.56 27.49
N THR A 290 -30.61 -1.58 27.31
CA THR A 290 -29.77 -2.16 28.37
C THR A 290 -28.37 -1.56 28.38
N LEU A 291 -27.96 -0.87 27.30
CA LEU A 291 -26.58 -0.39 27.10
C LEU A 291 -25.53 -1.52 27.16
N GLN A 292 -25.96 -2.75 26.88
CA GLN A 292 -25.07 -3.91 26.79
C GLN A 292 -24.37 -3.91 25.43
N THR A 293 -23.05 -4.07 25.46
CA THR A 293 -22.22 -4.18 24.26
C THR A 293 -21.82 -5.63 24.04
N ALA A 294 -21.78 -6.07 22.79
CA ALA A 294 -21.37 -7.41 22.42
C ALA A 294 -20.56 -7.41 21.12
N ASP A 295 -19.43 -8.10 21.10
CA ASP A 295 -18.53 -8.13 19.94
C ASP A 295 -18.68 -9.47 19.20
N LEU A 296 -18.88 -9.39 17.88
CA LEU A 296 -19.02 -10.52 16.99
C LEU A 296 -17.82 -10.64 16.07
N SER A 297 -17.15 -11.79 16.14
CA SER A 297 -16.06 -12.10 15.23
C SER A 297 -16.58 -12.47 13.83
N PRO A 298 -15.83 -12.14 12.76
CA PRO A 298 -16.23 -12.49 11.39
C PRO A 298 -16.38 -14.01 11.22
N SER A 299 -15.52 -14.81 11.86
CA SER A 299 -15.56 -16.27 11.79
C SER A 299 -16.86 -16.87 12.35
N VAL A 300 -17.49 -16.22 13.34
CA VAL A 300 -18.78 -16.64 13.89
C VAL A 300 -19.93 -16.14 13.01
N TYR A 301 -19.86 -14.90 12.54
CA TYR A 301 -20.85 -14.33 11.62
C TYR A 301 -21.07 -15.23 10.39
N TRP A 302 -19.99 -15.65 9.73
CA TRP A 302 -20.08 -16.45 8.49
C TRP A 302 -20.57 -17.89 8.69
N ARG A 303 -20.75 -18.37 9.93
CA ARG A 303 -21.39 -19.67 10.21
C ARG A 303 -22.91 -19.59 10.12
N ALA A 304 -23.48 -18.44 10.45
CA ALA A 304 -24.91 -18.16 10.42
C ALA A 304 -25.12 -16.72 9.94
N PRO A 305 -24.98 -16.47 8.62
CA PRO A 305 -25.06 -15.12 8.06
C PRO A 305 -26.48 -14.58 8.24
N PHE A 306 -26.57 -13.34 8.74
CA PHE A 306 -27.81 -12.57 8.86
C PHE A 306 -27.57 -11.17 8.29
N ASN A 307 -28.62 -10.56 7.74
CA ASN A 307 -28.59 -9.20 7.19
C ASN A 307 -29.02 -8.16 8.24
N ALA A 308 -28.74 -6.88 7.94
CA ALA A 308 -29.37 -5.77 8.65
C ALA A 308 -30.90 -5.79 8.40
N LEU A 309 -31.65 -5.41 9.43
CA LEU A 309 -33.11 -5.26 9.36
C LEU A 309 -33.48 -3.96 8.63
N ALA A 310 -32.77 -2.88 8.97
CA ALA A 310 -32.95 -1.55 8.38
C ALA A 310 -31.58 -0.91 8.14
N ASP A 311 -31.43 -0.30 6.97
CA ASP A 311 -30.23 0.43 6.58
C ASP A 311 -30.26 1.87 7.11
N VAL A 312 -29.08 2.50 7.25
CA VAL A 312 -28.95 3.93 7.62
C VAL A 312 -29.74 4.89 6.72
N THR A 313 -30.15 4.47 5.52
CA THR A 313 -30.96 5.33 4.63
C THR A 313 -32.43 5.47 5.06
N GLN A 314 -32.91 4.62 5.97
CA GLN A 314 -34.30 4.60 6.44
C GLN A 314 -34.53 5.40 7.73
N LEU A 315 -33.52 6.09 8.26
CA LEU A 315 -33.71 6.91 9.45
C LEU A 315 -34.66 8.07 9.18
N VAL A 316 -35.46 8.38 10.18
CA VAL A 316 -36.38 9.51 10.19
C VAL A 316 -36.00 10.48 11.30
N GLU A 317 -36.30 11.76 11.07
CA GLU A 317 -36.03 12.83 12.00
C GLU A 317 -37.09 12.88 13.11
N PHE A 318 -36.59 13.03 14.32
CA PHE A 318 -37.35 13.18 15.53
C PHE A 318 -36.89 14.40 16.30
N ILE A 319 -37.80 15.05 17.00
CA ILE A 319 -37.50 16.12 17.95
C ILE A 319 -37.60 15.60 19.37
N VAL A 320 -36.62 15.94 20.19
CA VAL A 320 -36.59 15.60 21.61
C VAL A 320 -37.40 16.63 22.39
N LEU A 321 -38.37 16.17 23.19
CA LEU A 321 -39.18 17.04 24.04
C LEU A 321 -38.59 17.14 25.45
N ASP A 322 -38.23 16.00 26.04
CA ASP A 322 -37.68 15.91 27.39
C ASP A 322 -36.74 14.70 27.53
N VAL A 323 -35.78 14.80 28.45
CA VAL A 323 -34.73 13.79 28.68
C VAL A 323 -34.59 13.50 30.19
N ASP A 324 -35.03 12.31 30.59
CA ASP A 324 -34.91 11.81 31.95
C ASP A 324 -33.75 10.81 32.07
N SER A 325 -32.63 11.24 32.65
CA SER A 325 -31.47 10.37 32.84
C SER A 325 -31.71 9.28 33.89
N THR A 326 -31.51 8.00 33.52
CA THR A 326 -31.63 6.86 34.45
C THR A 326 -30.41 6.73 35.37
N GLY A 327 -29.30 7.41 35.05
CA GLY A 327 -28.05 7.42 35.83
C GLY A 327 -27.10 6.25 35.55
N ILE A 328 -27.45 5.34 34.64
CA ILE A 328 -26.56 4.25 34.19
C ILE A 328 -25.70 4.79 33.05
N SER A 329 -24.38 4.88 33.28
CA SER A 329 -23.43 5.31 32.26
C SER A 329 -22.37 4.25 31.99
N ARG A 330 -21.94 4.15 30.73
CA ARG A 330 -20.81 3.32 30.28
C ARG A 330 -19.95 4.15 29.33
N GLY A 331 -18.85 4.68 29.86
CA GLY A 331 -17.97 5.58 29.11
C GLY A 331 -18.73 6.85 28.68
N ASN A 332 -18.69 7.16 27.39
CA ASN A 332 -19.34 8.35 26.81
C ASN A 332 -20.86 8.19 26.61
N ARG A 333 -21.45 7.05 26.99
CA ARG A 333 -22.88 6.75 26.76
C ARG A 333 -23.63 6.76 28.08
N VAL A 334 -24.76 7.45 28.10
CA VAL A 334 -25.63 7.58 29.26
C VAL A 334 -27.02 7.09 28.87
N LEU A 335 -27.56 6.17 29.67
CA LEU A 335 -28.91 5.70 29.48
C LEU A 335 -29.91 6.74 30.00
N ALA A 336 -30.83 7.14 29.14
CA ALA A 336 -31.92 8.05 29.48
C ALA A 336 -33.24 7.59 28.86
N ASP A 337 -34.32 7.94 29.53
CA ASP A 337 -35.68 7.84 29.03
C ASP A 337 -36.02 9.18 28.37
N ILE A 338 -36.31 9.14 27.07
CA ILE A 338 -36.45 10.32 26.22
C ILE A 338 -37.88 10.36 25.68
N THR A 339 -38.52 11.53 25.77
CA THR A 339 -39.79 11.78 25.11
C THR A 339 -39.56 12.42 23.76
N VAL A 340 -40.18 11.84 22.73
CA VAL A 340 -39.84 12.12 21.35
C VAL A 340 -41.10 12.28 20.51
N ALA A 341 -41.11 13.28 19.63
CA ALA A 341 -42.12 13.43 18.59
C ALA A 341 -41.44 13.39 17.21
N ARG A 342 -42.16 12.96 16.17
CA ARG A 342 -41.63 13.02 14.80
C ARG A 342 -41.64 14.46 14.32
N THR A 343 -40.58 14.90 13.66
CA THR A 343 -40.49 16.29 13.15
C THR A 343 -41.64 16.62 12.18
N SER A 344 -42.07 15.66 11.35
CA SER A 344 -43.21 15.85 10.43
C SER A 344 -44.59 15.83 11.10
N ASP A 345 -44.69 15.32 12.32
CA ASP A 345 -45.95 15.18 13.06
C ASP A 345 -46.15 16.35 14.03
N LEU A 346 -45.05 17.00 14.41
CA LEU A 346 -45.00 18.17 15.27
C LEU A 346 -45.88 19.30 14.70
N GLY A 347 -46.92 19.67 15.46
CA GLY A 347 -47.85 20.74 15.11
C GLY A 347 -49.11 20.30 14.35
N VAL A 348 -49.18 19.05 13.88
CA VAL A 348 -50.38 18.48 13.26
C VAL A 348 -51.04 17.44 14.17
N ASN A 349 -50.24 16.61 14.84
CA ASN A 349 -50.69 15.57 15.76
C ASN A 349 -49.81 15.58 17.02
N ASP A 350 -50.40 15.27 18.17
CA ASP A 350 -49.73 15.33 19.48
C ASP A 350 -49.23 13.94 19.93
N GLN A 351 -48.76 13.13 18.97
CA GLN A 351 -48.31 11.77 19.25
C GLN A 351 -46.88 11.78 19.80
N VAL A 352 -46.77 11.46 21.09
CA VAL A 352 -45.49 11.38 21.80
C VAL A 352 -45.10 9.91 22.02
N TYR A 353 -43.84 9.60 21.74
CA TYR A 353 -43.24 8.30 22.00
C TYR A 353 -42.28 8.40 23.18
N TYR A 354 -42.44 7.48 24.14
CA TYR A 354 -41.55 7.33 25.28
C TYR A 354 -40.50 6.26 24.95
N VAL A 355 -39.24 6.64 24.87
CA VAL A 355 -38.18 5.79 24.33
C VAL A 355 -36.98 5.77 25.27
N ARG A 356 -36.56 4.57 25.67
CA ARG A 356 -35.28 4.40 26.38
C ARG A 356 -34.13 4.33 25.37
N SER A 357 -33.13 5.19 25.52
CA SER A 357 -32.02 5.33 24.59
C SER A 357 -30.65 5.47 25.27
N HIS A 358 -29.61 5.17 24.52
CA HIS A 358 -28.20 5.28 24.90
C HIS A 358 -27.60 6.69 24.71
N LEU A 359 -28.37 7.63 24.15
CA LEU A 359 -27.94 8.99 23.78
C LEU A 359 -28.16 10.04 24.88
N GLY A 360 -28.47 9.62 26.11
CA GLY A 360 -28.91 10.51 27.19
C GLY A 360 -27.95 11.62 27.62
N GLY A 361 -26.65 11.47 27.33
CA GLY A 361 -25.64 12.49 27.64
C GLY A 361 -25.36 13.48 26.50
N ILE A 362 -25.94 13.23 25.31
CA ILE A 362 -25.70 14.02 24.09
C ILE A 362 -26.96 14.79 23.69
N CYS A 363 -28.15 14.24 23.98
CA CYS A 363 -29.42 14.87 23.67
C CYS A 363 -29.84 15.88 24.74
N HIS A 364 -30.27 17.04 24.29
CA HIS A 364 -30.96 18.07 25.06
C HIS A 364 -32.40 18.23 24.54
N ALA A 365 -33.27 18.82 25.35
CA ALA A 365 -34.62 19.17 24.94
C ALA A 365 -34.59 20.19 23.78
N GLY A 366 -35.34 19.92 22.72
CA GLY A 366 -35.37 20.71 21.48
C GLY A 366 -34.44 20.22 20.38
N ASP A 367 -33.54 19.27 20.66
CA ASP A 367 -32.61 18.72 19.65
C ASP A 367 -33.31 17.86 18.61
N SER A 368 -32.74 17.83 17.39
CA SER A 368 -33.13 16.88 16.35
C SER A 368 -32.29 15.60 16.43
N VAL A 369 -32.93 14.44 16.36
CA VAL A 369 -32.32 13.13 16.46
C VAL A 369 -32.86 12.24 15.35
N MET A 370 -31.96 11.49 14.70
CA MET A 370 -32.31 10.45 13.74
C MET A 370 -32.56 9.13 14.46
N GLY A 371 -33.63 8.45 14.09
CA GLY A 371 -33.98 7.14 14.61
C GLY A 371 -34.73 6.28 13.60
N TYR A 372 -34.82 4.99 13.92
CA TYR A 372 -35.72 4.08 13.22
C TYR A 372 -37.10 4.16 13.85
N PHE A 373 -38.12 4.28 13.00
CA PHE A 373 -39.51 4.19 13.41
C PHE A 373 -40.07 2.81 13.04
N ILE A 374 -40.01 1.89 14.00
CA ILE A 374 -40.33 0.47 13.79
C ILE A 374 -41.83 0.29 13.61
N ALA A 375 -42.66 1.01 14.37
CA ALA A 375 -44.12 0.83 14.36
C ALA A 375 -44.78 1.05 12.98
N ASN A 376 -44.17 1.84 12.10
CA ASN A 376 -44.67 2.08 10.73
C ASN A 376 -43.84 1.36 9.66
N SER A 377 -42.67 0.84 10.01
CA SER A 377 -41.82 0.16 9.05
C SER A 377 -42.26 -1.29 8.90
N ASN A 378 -42.42 -1.73 7.65
CA ASN A 378 -42.76 -3.11 7.34
C ASN A 378 -41.49 -3.88 6.96
N TYR A 379 -41.07 -4.78 7.84
CA TYR A 379 -39.89 -5.61 7.64
C TYR A 379 -40.29 -7.01 7.17
N ASN A 380 -39.68 -7.46 6.06
CA ASN A 380 -39.80 -8.83 5.60
C ASN A 380 -38.57 -9.62 6.05
N SER A 381 -38.55 -10.05 7.32
CA SER A 381 -37.44 -10.80 7.90
C SER A 381 -37.96 -11.89 8.82
N ASP A 382 -37.52 -13.13 8.57
CA ASP A 382 -37.88 -14.31 9.35
C ASP A 382 -37.46 -14.20 10.84
N LEU A 383 -36.33 -13.56 11.08
CA LEU A 383 -35.86 -13.25 12.44
C LEU A 383 -36.79 -12.27 13.16
N PHE A 384 -37.33 -11.27 12.44
CA PHE A 384 -38.27 -10.28 12.97
C PHE A 384 -39.62 -10.91 13.29
N ASP A 385 -40.16 -11.72 12.37
CA ASP A 385 -41.43 -12.43 12.56
C ASP A 385 -41.38 -13.43 13.73
N GLY A 386 -40.19 -13.96 14.04
CA GLY A 386 -39.96 -14.88 15.15
C GLY A 386 -39.83 -14.23 16.53
N LEU A 387 -39.88 -12.89 16.62
CA LEU A 387 -39.80 -12.13 17.87
C LEU A 387 -41.17 -11.98 18.52
N ASN A 388 -41.18 -11.69 19.82
CA ASN A 388 -42.42 -11.24 20.46
C ASN A 388 -42.56 -9.74 20.26
N ILE A 389 -43.73 -9.30 19.80
CA ILE A 389 -44.03 -7.91 19.45
C ILE A 389 -43.87 -7.01 20.68
N ASP A 390 -44.19 -7.52 21.88
CA ASP A 390 -44.08 -6.76 23.13
C ASP A 390 -42.65 -6.35 23.51
N TYR A 391 -41.63 -7.05 22.99
CA TYR A 391 -40.23 -6.73 23.27
C TYR A 391 -39.61 -5.80 22.22
N VAL A 392 -40.36 -5.42 21.20
CA VAL A 392 -39.89 -4.54 20.13
C VAL A 392 -40.17 -3.10 20.52
N PRO A 393 -39.14 -2.23 20.60
CA PRO A 393 -39.37 -0.80 20.81
C PRO A 393 -39.99 -0.17 19.55
N ASP A 394 -40.97 0.72 19.74
CA ASP A 394 -41.63 1.43 18.62
C ASP A 394 -40.67 2.37 17.87
N VAL A 395 -39.74 2.97 18.61
CA VAL A 395 -38.74 3.91 18.09
C VAL A 395 -37.38 3.54 18.66
N VAL A 396 -36.34 3.57 17.82
CA VAL A 396 -34.96 3.40 18.23
C VAL A 396 -34.16 4.61 17.78
N LEU A 397 -33.69 5.42 18.72
CA LEU A 397 -32.83 6.56 18.43
C LEU A 397 -31.39 6.08 18.17
N VAL A 398 -30.74 6.69 17.17
CA VAL A 398 -29.44 6.23 16.68
C VAL A 398 -28.41 7.34 16.77
N LYS A 399 -28.71 8.52 16.21
CA LYS A 399 -27.74 9.62 16.10
C LYS A 399 -28.40 10.97 16.29
N LYS A 400 -27.78 11.87 17.06
CA LYS A 400 -28.18 13.28 17.09
C LYS A 400 -27.81 13.94 15.76
N LEU A 401 -28.69 14.75 15.21
CA LEU A 401 -28.36 15.68 14.14
C LEU A 401 -27.97 17.02 14.76
N TYR A 402 -26.87 17.56 14.30
CA TYR A 402 -26.50 18.94 14.59
C TYR A 402 -27.03 19.81 13.44
N GLN A 403 -27.84 20.81 13.72
CA GLN A 403 -28.34 21.69 12.67
C GLN A 403 -27.21 22.60 12.21
N ARG A 404 -26.79 22.42 10.95
CA ARG A 404 -25.86 23.33 10.28
C ARG A 404 -26.55 23.92 9.07
N LYS A 405 -26.63 25.26 8.99
CA LYS A 405 -27.12 25.93 7.77
C LYS A 405 -26.04 25.82 6.68
N SER A 406 -26.38 25.11 5.61
CA SER A 406 -25.82 25.14 4.24
C SER A 406 -24.30 25.03 4.05
N LYS A 407 -23.85 23.97 3.36
CA LYS A 407 -22.70 23.89 2.43
C LYS A 407 -21.58 24.94 2.64
N LYS A 408 -21.05 25.10 3.86
CA LYS A 408 -19.79 25.82 4.04
C LYS A 408 -18.74 25.03 3.27
N SER A 409 -18.06 25.68 2.33
CA SER A 409 -16.94 25.07 1.61
C SER A 409 -15.93 24.59 2.65
N ARG A 410 -15.81 23.27 2.81
CA ARG A 410 -14.94 22.67 3.82
C ARG A 410 -13.51 23.14 3.57
N HIS A 411 -12.87 23.71 4.59
CA HIS A 411 -11.47 24.12 4.57
C HIS A 411 -10.50 22.91 4.54
N TRP A 412 -11.03 21.70 4.44
CA TRP A 412 -10.29 20.45 4.37
C TRP A 412 -10.84 19.56 3.24
N LYS A 413 -9.99 18.70 2.72
CA LYS A 413 -10.29 17.74 1.65
C LYS A 413 -9.69 16.38 1.97
N LEU A 414 -10.33 15.33 1.46
CA LEU A 414 -9.78 13.97 1.47
C LEU A 414 -9.06 13.70 0.16
N LYS A 415 -7.92 12.99 0.24
CA LYS A 415 -7.31 12.42 -0.96
C LYS A 415 -8.18 11.26 -1.45
N ARG A 416 -8.30 11.12 -2.77
CA ARG A 416 -8.93 9.96 -3.41
C ARG A 416 -7.87 9.24 -4.23
N MET A 417 -7.89 7.91 -4.20
CA MET A 417 -6.94 7.04 -4.91
C MET A 417 -7.13 7.11 -6.42
N ALA A 418 -8.32 7.49 -6.89
CA ALA A 418 -8.64 7.51 -8.31
C ALA A 418 -8.00 8.71 -9.04
N LYS A 419 -6.78 8.50 -9.57
CA LYS A 419 -6.23 9.29 -10.69
C LYS A 419 -7.11 9.23 -11.95
N GLU A 420 -8.06 8.30 -12.04
CA GLU A 420 -8.96 8.15 -13.21
C GLU A 420 -10.26 8.96 -13.11
N HIS A 421 -10.66 9.48 -11.95
CA HIS A 421 -11.86 10.33 -11.90
C HIS A 421 -11.65 11.64 -12.69
N LYS A 422 -10.41 12.14 -12.80
CA LYS A 422 -10.13 13.34 -13.61
C LYS A 422 -10.17 13.07 -15.13
N ASP A 423 -9.90 11.84 -15.57
CA ASP A 423 -9.92 11.49 -17.00
C ASP A 423 -11.30 10.98 -17.46
N ILE A 424 -12.10 10.40 -16.55
CA ILE A 424 -13.47 9.93 -16.85
C ILE A 424 -14.48 11.09 -16.81
N ASP A 425 -14.29 12.06 -15.92
CA ASP A 425 -15.23 13.18 -15.75
C ASP A 425 -15.13 14.24 -16.88
N ALA A 426 -14.02 14.23 -17.64
CA ALA A 426 -13.82 15.13 -18.78
C ALA A 426 -14.27 14.55 -20.13
N SER A 427 -14.59 13.25 -20.23
CA SER A 427 -14.78 12.58 -21.53
C SER A 427 -16.08 11.79 -21.73
N LEU A 428 -17.04 11.83 -20.80
CA LEU A 428 -18.31 11.13 -20.96
C LEU A 428 -19.48 12.12 -21.00
N ASP A 429 -20.02 12.35 -22.20
CA ASP A 429 -21.34 12.95 -22.38
C ASP A 429 -22.41 12.03 -21.74
N TYR A 430 -22.77 12.32 -20.48
CA TYR A 430 -23.73 11.56 -19.69
C TYR A 430 -25.18 11.78 -20.16
N ASN A 431 -25.67 10.90 -21.05
CA ASN A 431 -27.03 11.01 -21.63
C ASN A 431 -28.09 10.08 -20.99
N SER A 432 -27.79 9.31 -19.95
CA SER A 432 -28.75 8.36 -19.34
C SER A 432 -29.24 8.79 -17.95
N ARG A 433 -30.56 8.91 -17.78
CA ARG A 433 -31.24 9.25 -16.50
C ARG A 433 -30.86 8.33 -15.34
N ALA A 434 -30.52 7.07 -15.62
CA ALA A 434 -30.09 6.09 -14.63
C ALA A 434 -28.69 6.40 -14.05
N GLN A 435 -27.74 6.83 -14.91
CA GLN A 435 -26.40 7.21 -14.45
C GLN A 435 -26.43 8.48 -13.60
N LYS A 436 -27.27 9.44 -13.97
CA LYS A 436 -27.45 10.66 -13.16
C LYS A 436 -27.96 10.36 -11.75
N GLN A 437 -28.92 9.44 -11.64
CA GLN A 437 -29.47 9.04 -10.34
C GLN A 437 -28.45 8.27 -9.48
N GLU A 438 -27.60 7.43 -10.10
CA GLU A 438 -26.53 6.74 -9.38
C GLU A 438 -25.44 7.70 -8.90
N MET A 439 -25.10 8.71 -9.71
CA MET A 439 -24.17 9.77 -9.34
C MET A 439 -24.69 10.62 -8.18
N GLU A 440 -25.95 11.08 -8.25
CA GLU A 440 -26.59 11.84 -7.17
C GLU A 440 -26.64 11.04 -5.86
N ARG A 441 -26.88 9.73 -5.95
CA ARG A 441 -26.81 8.83 -4.80
C ARG A 441 -25.40 8.71 -4.24
N ALA A 442 -24.39 8.60 -5.11
CA ALA A 442 -22.99 8.52 -4.70
C ALA A 442 -22.49 9.84 -4.07
N GLU A 443 -22.92 10.99 -4.59
CA GLU A 443 -22.64 12.31 -4.02
C GLU A 443 -23.27 12.47 -2.64
N LYS A 444 -24.53 12.06 -2.48
CA LYS A 444 -25.22 12.07 -1.19
C LYS A 444 -24.54 11.15 -0.17
N ASP A 445 -24.14 9.95 -0.58
CA ASP A 445 -23.39 9.02 0.28
C ASP A 445 -22.03 9.60 0.68
N TYR A 446 -21.36 10.33 -0.22
CA TYR A 446 -20.09 11.01 0.05
C TYR A 446 -20.26 12.19 1.01
N GLU A 447 -21.30 13.01 0.85
CA GLU A 447 -21.61 14.11 1.77
C GLU A 447 -21.92 13.61 3.19
N LEU A 448 -22.74 12.55 3.30
CA LEU A 448 -23.06 11.91 4.57
C LEU A 448 -21.82 11.32 5.25
N PHE A 449 -20.90 10.76 4.47
CA PHE A 449 -19.62 10.28 5.00
C PHE A 449 -18.73 11.43 5.53
N LEU A 450 -18.69 12.56 4.82
CA LEU A 450 -17.94 13.73 5.29
C LEU A 450 -18.56 14.35 6.55
N GLN A 451 -19.89 14.35 6.67
CA GLN A 451 -20.58 14.76 7.89
C GLN A 451 -20.26 13.81 9.05
N GLU A 452 -20.26 12.50 8.80
CA GLU A 452 -19.90 11.51 9.82
C GLU A 452 -18.46 11.68 10.31
N LEU A 453 -17.52 12.02 9.41
CA LEU A 453 -16.15 12.39 9.79
C LEU A 453 -16.09 13.64 10.65
N GLU A 454 -16.95 14.64 10.46
CA GLU A 454 -16.97 15.82 11.34
C GLU A 454 -17.49 15.47 12.75
N GLU A 455 -18.54 14.66 12.81
CA GLU A 455 -19.25 14.31 14.04
C GLU A 455 -18.44 13.35 14.93
N ASP A 456 -17.77 12.35 14.33
CA ASP A 456 -17.13 11.28 15.07
C ASP A 456 -15.62 11.50 15.25
N ALA A 457 -15.20 11.82 16.48
CA ALA A 457 -13.80 12.01 16.84
C ALA A 457 -12.94 10.74 16.68
N GLU A 458 -13.51 9.55 16.88
CA GLU A 458 -12.76 8.29 16.74
C GLU A 458 -12.49 8.00 15.25
N LEU A 459 -13.48 8.25 14.40
CA LEU A 459 -13.33 8.09 12.94
C LEU A 459 -12.29 9.07 12.40
N ARG A 460 -12.25 10.32 12.91
CA ARG A 460 -11.24 11.33 12.55
C ARG A 460 -9.82 10.89 12.82
N GLN A 461 -9.54 10.33 13.99
CA GLN A 461 -8.19 9.85 14.33
C GLN A 461 -7.69 8.78 13.34
N SER A 462 -8.61 8.02 12.75
CA SER A 462 -8.28 6.96 11.80
C SER A 462 -8.01 7.47 10.38
N VAL A 463 -8.42 8.68 10.02
CA VAL A 463 -8.34 9.24 8.65
C VAL A 463 -7.38 10.43 8.59
N ASN A 464 -6.60 10.56 7.50
CA ASN A 464 -5.76 11.72 7.27
C ASN A 464 -6.57 12.83 6.58
N LEU A 465 -6.68 13.99 7.21
CA LEU A 465 -7.38 15.17 6.69
C LEU A 465 -6.35 16.16 6.12
N TYR A 466 -6.59 16.69 4.92
CA TYR A 466 -5.68 17.63 4.28
C TYR A 466 -6.30 19.02 4.17
N LYS A 467 -5.50 20.08 4.33
CA LYS A 467 -6.00 21.46 4.12
C LYS A 467 -6.40 21.68 2.67
N ASN A 468 -7.56 22.30 2.47
CA ASN A 468 -8.04 22.69 1.15
C ASN A 468 -7.52 24.09 0.79
N ARG A 469 -6.44 24.15 0.00
CA ARG A 469 -5.83 25.43 -0.43
C ARG A 469 -6.75 26.27 -1.33
N GLU A 470 -7.73 25.65 -2.00
CA GLU A 470 -8.69 26.35 -2.87
C GLU A 470 -9.83 27.02 -2.08
N ALA A 471 -10.10 26.54 -0.86
CA ALA A 471 -11.09 27.15 0.05
C ALA A 471 -10.52 28.32 0.87
N ASN A 472 -9.25 28.71 0.64
CA ASN A 472 -8.58 29.79 1.37
C ASN A 472 -8.91 31.19 0.82
N VAL A 473 -9.98 31.32 0.02
CA VAL A 473 -10.65 32.62 -0.15
C VAL A 473 -11.36 32.87 1.17
N PRO A 474 -11.03 33.93 1.93
CA PRO A 474 -11.75 34.23 3.16
C PRO A 474 -13.23 34.34 2.79
N PRO A 475 -14.14 33.62 3.46
CA PRO A 475 -15.53 34.06 3.48
C PRO A 475 -15.48 35.51 3.97
N GLU A 476 -16.10 36.44 3.24
CA GLU A 476 -16.35 37.78 3.79
C GLU A 476 -16.94 37.58 5.20
N GLU A 477 -16.40 38.31 6.18
CA GLU A 477 -16.81 38.30 7.60
C GLU A 477 -18.23 38.85 7.76
N HIS A 478 -19.22 38.19 7.16
CA HIS A 478 -20.62 38.50 7.33
C HIS A 478 -21.35 37.27 7.86
N GLU A 479 -21.92 37.49 9.05
CA GLU A 479 -22.88 36.66 9.78
C GLU A 479 -22.26 35.58 10.69
N MET A 480 -21.78 36.02 11.87
CA MET A 480 -21.98 35.23 13.08
C MET A 480 -23.48 35.09 13.28
N ASP A 481 -24.08 34.06 12.69
CA ASP A 481 -25.49 33.74 12.87
C ASP A 481 -25.69 33.10 14.25
N GLU A 482 -26.52 33.74 15.08
CA GLU A 482 -26.88 33.34 16.45
C GLU A 482 -27.64 31.99 16.56
N ASP A 483 -27.76 31.24 15.46
CA ASP A 483 -28.54 30.00 15.32
C ASP A 483 -27.69 28.73 15.08
N GLU A 484 -26.35 28.79 15.04
CA GLU A 484 -25.51 27.59 14.95
C GLU A 484 -25.44 26.90 16.33
N ASP A 485 -25.70 25.59 16.38
CA ASP A 485 -25.52 24.80 17.61
C ASP A 485 -24.06 24.94 18.09
N GLU A 486 -23.81 25.73 19.15
CA GLU A 486 -22.47 25.93 19.74
C GLU A 486 -21.82 24.59 20.14
N ASP A 487 -22.63 23.56 20.40
CA ASP A 487 -22.22 22.21 20.78
C ASP A 487 -21.85 21.28 19.60
N ALA A 488 -21.96 21.73 18.34
CA ALA A 488 -21.62 20.90 17.19
C ALA A 488 -20.11 20.69 17.06
N PRO A 489 -19.59 19.45 17.09
CA PRO A 489 -18.15 19.19 17.03
C PRO A 489 -17.54 19.70 15.71
N GLN A 490 -16.57 20.60 15.81
CA GLN A 490 -15.81 21.11 14.66
C GLN A 490 -14.46 20.39 14.53
N ILE A 491 -13.89 20.40 13.32
CA ILE A 491 -12.53 19.88 13.08
C ILE A 491 -11.54 20.99 13.41
N ASN A 492 -10.63 20.72 14.34
CA ASN A 492 -9.58 21.67 14.69
C ASN A 492 -8.61 21.84 13.51
N ILE A 493 -8.23 23.08 13.22
CA ILE A 493 -7.31 23.42 12.10
C ILE A 493 -5.93 22.78 12.30
N ASP A 494 -5.53 22.54 13.56
CA ASP A 494 -4.27 21.90 13.95
C ASP A 494 -4.22 20.40 13.62
N GLU A 495 -5.37 19.74 13.41
CA GLU A 495 -5.44 18.32 13.03
C GLU A 495 -5.24 18.11 11.51
N LEU A 496 -5.19 19.19 10.72
CA LEU A 496 -5.09 19.13 9.27
C LEU A 496 -3.63 19.08 8.81
N LEU A 497 -3.30 18.07 8.00
CA LEU A 497 -1.99 17.94 7.37
C LEU A 497 -1.88 18.87 6.16
N ASP A 498 -0.71 19.48 6.01
CA ASP A 498 -0.37 20.22 4.80
C ASP A 498 0.16 19.24 3.74
N GLU A 499 -0.35 19.33 2.49
CA GLU A 499 0.04 18.42 1.39
C GLU A 499 1.56 18.42 1.09
N LEU A 500 2.31 19.41 1.59
CA LEU A 500 3.75 19.57 1.44
C LEU A 500 4.58 18.83 2.49
N ASP A 501 4.06 18.63 3.71
CA ASP A 501 4.81 18.00 4.81
C ASP A 501 4.99 16.49 4.61
N GLU A 502 4.20 15.88 3.71
CA GLU A 502 4.36 14.47 3.33
C GLU A 502 5.55 14.27 2.36
N MET A 503 5.88 15.27 1.53
CA MET A 503 7.04 15.19 0.63
C MET A 503 8.39 15.35 1.36
N THR A 504 8.41 16.02 2.53
CA THR A 504 9.64 16.22 3.30
C THR A 504 9.99 15.06 4.21
N LEU A 505 9.03 14.17 4.51
CA LEU A 505 9.28 12.91 5.23
C LEU A 505 9.81 11.78 4.32
N GLU A 506 9.71 11.93 3.00
CA GLU A 506 10.18 10.93 2.03
C GLU A 506 11.71 10.93 1.82
N ASP A 507 12.43 12.01 2.17
CA ASP A 507 13.87 12.16 1.94
C ASP A 507 14.76 12.00 3.21
N GLY A 508 14.17 11.64 4.35
CA GLY A 508 14.85 11.55 5.65
C GLY A 508 15.49 10.19 5.99
N VAL A 509 16.17 9.51 5.04
CA VAL A 509 17.06 8.39 5.40
C VAL A 509 18.48 8.96 5.56
N GLU A 510 18.76 9.46 6.76
CA GLU A 510 20.06 9.99 7.15
C GLU A 510 21.17 8.93 7.00
N ASN A 511 22.05 9.15 6.01
CA ASN A 511 23.43 8.72 6.08
C ASN A 511 24.13 9.49 7.20
N THR A 512 24.23 8.92 8.40
CA THR A 512 25.16 9.43 9.42
C THR A 512 26.58 8.93 9.10
N PRO A 513 27.56 9.80 8.82
CA PRO A 513 28.95 9.39 8.78
C PRO A 513 29.44 9.15 10.22
N VAL A 514 30.04 7.99 10.44
CA VAL A 514 30.73 7.65 11.69
C VAL A 514 31.99 8.52 11.78
N GLU A 515 31.93 9.60 12.54
CA GLU A 515 33.13 10.30 12.99
C GLU A 515 33.77 9.50 14.13
N SER A 516 34.83 8.81 13.77
CA SER A 516 35.90 8.41 14.67
C SER A 516 36.66 9.65 15.16
N GLN A 517 36.79 9.84 16.47
CA GLN A 517 38.06 10.24 17.11
C GLN A 517 38.00 10.26 18.65
N GLN A 518 39.02 9.59 19.20
CA GLN A 518 39.76 9.82 20.46
C GLN A 518 39.10 9.52 21.81
#